data_AF-A0A973J6Z0-F1
#
_entry.id   AF-A0A973J6Z0-F1
#
_cell.length_a   1.000
_cell.length_b   1.000
_cell.length_c   1.000
_cell.angle_alpha   90.00
_cell.angle_beta   90.00
_cell.angle_gamma   90.00
#
_symmetry.space_group_name_H-M   'P 1'
#
loop_
_entity.id
_entity.type
_entity.pdbx_description
1 polymer ?
#
loop_
_entity_poly.entity_id
_entity_poly.type
_entity_poly.pdbx_seq_one_letter_code
_entity_poly.pdbx_strand_id
1 'polypeptide(L)'
;MTADKAHGGWCDYSSPGTAGRANGDPILVENGLRMLLALRAEGVDLVPGRLDSSNKLASNTEGPFRTVTPQKLPGPPDQPSTNSNPSLIWAYSSANDHNAGFSTKSATIIKVEPMPAGTTDIDVLEAGWNYVDSGKIVIYGDIDPQQNILDKLSSMTDVIQTADADAFKNRGARRALVQDLRSVRHLIAKGHYQAGLHKLEREILPTLESCSETGKHHGKNWIRDCDLQQQLLWSLHEIIALLNIVV
;
A
#
# COMPACT_ATOMS: atom_id res chain seq x y z
N MET A 1 18.17 21.61 -0.86
CA MET A 1 17.51 20.49 -1.57
C MET A 1 17.45 20.70 -3.08
N THR A 2 18.59 20.70 -3.77
CA THR A 2 18.60 20.66 -5.23
C THR A 2 17.94 19.35 -5.67
N ALA A 3 16.82 19.46 -6.38
CA ALA A 3 16.11 18.34 -6.97
C ALA A 3 16.69 18.09 -8.35
N ASP A 4 17.75 17.31 -8.40
CA ASP A 4 18.20 16.78 -9.66
C ASP A 4 18.71 15.37 -9.45
N LYS A 5 17.96 14.39 -9.94
CA LYS A 5 18.35 12.97 -9.90
C LYS A 5 19.66 12.73 -10.67
N ALA A 6 19.99 13.56 -11.66
CA ALA A 6 21.26 13.54 -12.39
C ALA A 6 22.43 14.10 -11.56
N HIS A 7 22.14 14.91 -10.54
CA HIS A 7 23.12 15.47 -9.60
C HIS A 7 22.73 15.14 -8.15
N GLY A 8 22.33 13.90 -7.84
CA GLY A 8 22.20 13.38 -6.46
C GLY A 8 21.14 14.03 -5.56
N GLY A 9 20.15 14.72 -6.11
CA GLY A 9 18.98 15.25 -5.43
C GLY A 9 17.92 14.19 -5.14
N TRP A 10 17.29 14.24 -3.96
CA TRP A 10 16.40 13.19 -3.44
C TRP A 10 14.90 13.56 -3.42
N CYS A 11 14.54 14.83 -3.64
CA CYS A 11 13.14 15.23 -3.78
C CYS A 11 12.79 15.37 -5.26
N ASP A 12 11.79 14.63 -5.72
CA ASP A 12 11.16 14.86 -7.01
C ASP A 12 10.01 15.87 -6.82
N TYR A 13 10.28 17.16 -7.06
CA TYR A 13 9.26 18.20 -6.95
C TYR A 13 8.17 18.12 -8.04
N SER A 14 8.32 17.25 -9.05
CA SER A 14 7.26 16.97 -10.02
C SER A 14 6.19 16.01 -9.47
N SER A 15 6.43 15.37 -8.32
CA SER A 15 5.46 14.49 -7.67
C SER A 15 4.23 15.29 -7.20
N PRO A 16 3.00 14.75 -7.34
CA PRO A 16 1.78 15.38 -6.82
C PRO A 16 1.86 15.71 -5.32
N GLY A 17 2.57 14.89 -4.54
CA GLY A 17 2.75 15.09 -3.10
C GLY A 17 3.63 16.30 -2.74
N THR A 18 4.35 16.87 -3.72
CA THR A 18 5.23 18.03 -3.59
C THR A 18 4.81 19.21 -4.47
N ALA A 19 3.66 19.12 -5.13
CA ALA A 19 3.16 20.18 -6.01
C ALA A 19 3.11 21.54 -5.30
N GLY A 20 3.65 22.57 -5.95
CA GLY A 20 3.71 23.92 -5.39
C GLY A 20 4.81 24.15 -4.35
N ARG A 21 5.70 23.17 -4.11
CA ARG A 21 6.88 23.32 -3.26
C ARG A 21 8.15 23.44 -4.10
N ALA A 22 9.06 24.27 -3.64
CA ALA A 22 10.41 24.40 -4.16
C ALA A 22 11.43 23.85 -3.15
N ASN A 23 12.66 23.71 -3.65
CA ASN A 23 13.82 23.48 -2.82
C ASN A 23 13.93 24.52 -1.68
N GLY A 24 13.93 24.04 -0.44
CA GLY A 24 14.16 24.88 0.75
C GLY A 24 12.89 25.47 1.33
N ASP A 25 11.74 25.24 0.68
CA ASP A 25 10.46 25.60 1.25
C ASP A 25 10.22 24.83 2.57
N PRO A 26 9.60 25.47 3.57
CA PRO A 26 9.19 24.78 4.77
C PRO A 26 8.14 23.71 4.42
N ILE A 27 8.32 22.50 4.91
CA ILE A 27 7.27 21.48 4.89
C ILE A 27 6.29 21.81 6.02
N LEU A 28 5.32 22.67 5.72
CA LEU A 28 4.23 22.98 6.62
C LEU A 28 3.28 21.79 6.67
N VAL A 29 3.39 21.00 7.74
CA VAL A 29 2.45 19.94 8.05
C VAL A 29 1.56 20.44 9.17
N GLU A 30 0.28 20.64 8.88
CA GLU A 30 -0.72 20.93 9.89
C GLU A 30 -0.69 19.80 10.93
N ASN A 31 -0.45 20.18 12.20
CA ASN A 31 -0.20 19.31 13.36
C ASN A 31 1.21 18.66 13.45
N GLY A 32 2.21 19.19 12.75
CA GLY A 32 3.62 18.80 12.90
C GLY A 32 4.07 17.66 11.98
N LEU A 33 5.37 17.36 12.01
CA LEU A 33 5.99 16.33 11.15
C LEU A 33 5.32 14.97 11.40
N ARG A 34 4.84 14.33 10.32
CA ARG A 34 4.17 13.03 10.37
C ARG A 34 5.17 11.91 10.12
N MET A 35 5.06 10.84 10.90
CA MET A 35 5.70 9.56 10.57
C MET A 35 5.03 8.96 9.34
N LEU A 36 5.81 8.29 8.49
CA LEU A 36 5.27 7.52 7.37
C LEU A 36 5.27 6.03 7.73
N LEU A 37 4.26 5.31 7.27
CA LEU A 37 4.28 3.86 7.24
C LEU A 37 4.58 3.42 5.81
N ALA A 38 5.83 3.06 5.55
CA ALA A 38 6.29 2.67 4.22
C ALA A 38 5.98 1.18 3.95
N LEU A 39 5.51 0.90 2.73
CA LEU A 39 5.32 -0.46 2.20
C LEU A 39 6.44 -0.87 1.23
N ARG A 40 7.10 0.14 0.63
CA ARG A 40 8.14 -0.01 -0.40
C ARG A 40 9.33 0.89 -0.08
N ALA A 41 10.51 0.45 -0.49
CA ALA A 41 11.71 1.28 -0.57
C ALA A 41 12.30 1.15 -1.98
N GLU A 42 12.64 2.29 -2.61
CA GLU A 42 13.20 2.31 -3.98
C GLU A 42 12.32 1.56 -5.01
N GLY A 43 10.99 1.62 -4.84
CA GLY A 43 10.03 0.95 -5.74
C GLY A 43 9.87 -0.56 -5.51
N VAL A 44 10.61 -1.16 -4.58
CA VAL A 44 10.54 -2.58 -4.24
C VAL A 44 9.79 -2.78 -2.92
N ASP A 45 8.96 -3.82 -2.84
CA ASP A 45 8.27 -4.19 -1.60
C ASP A 45 9.29 -4.52 -0.49
N LEU A 46 9.01 -4.05 0.72
CA LEU A 46 9.87 -4.32 1.87
C LEU A 46 9.85 -5.81 2.23
N VAL A 47 11.03 -6.38 2.45
CA VAL A 47 11.16 -7.77 2.88
C VAL A 47 10.61 -7.91 4.32
N PRO A 48 9.67 -8.84 4.58
CA PRO A 48 9.12 -9.07 5.91
C PRO A 48 10.20 -9.24 6.98
N GLY A 49 10.03 -8.55 8.10
CA GLY A 49 10.91 -8.62 9.25
C GLY A 49 11.02 -10.05 9.81
N ARG A 50 12.25 -10.50 10.08
CA ARG A 50 12.51 -11.77 10.77
C ARG A 50 13.65 -11.59 11.76
N LEU A 51 13.68 -12.41 12.80
CA LEU A 51 14.81 -12.45 13.71
C LEU A 51 15.93 -13.34 13.16
N ASP A 52 17.18 -12.94 13.38
CA ASP A 52 18.37 -13.74 13.11
C ASP A 52 18.70 -14.69 14.28
N SER A 53 19.75 -15.48 14.15
CA SER A 53 20.19 -16.42 15.20
C SER A 53 20.66 -15.74 16.49
N SER A 54 20.85 -14.42 16.49
CA SER A 54 21.19 -13.61 17.66
C SER A 54 19.97 -12.89 18.24
N ASN A 55 18.77 -13.26 17.81
CA ASN A 55 17.50 -12.65 18.22
C ASN A 55 17.40 -11.15 17.89
N LYS A 56 18.10 -10.71 16.84
CA LYS A 56 18.02 -9.34 16.31
C LYS A 56 17.23 -9.34 15.01
N LEU A 57 16.64 -8.21 14.65
CA LEU A 57 16.05 -8.05 13.33
C LEU A 57 17.12 -8.28 12.27
N ALA A 58 16.90 -9.26 11.39
CA ALA A 58 17.84 -9.62 10.36
C ALA A 58 18.09 -8.44 9.40
N SER A 59 19.30 -8.37 8.86
CA SER A 59 19.66 -7.31 7.92
C SER A 59 18.75 -7.33 6.69
N ASN A 60 18.30 -6.15 6.26
CA ASN A 60 17.37 -5.94 5.15
C ASN A 60 15.99 -6.61 5.33
N THR A 61 15.53 -6.80 6.56
CA THR A 61 14.19 -7.33 6.85
C THR A 61 13.44 -6.35 7.73
N GLU A 62 12.70 -5.42 7.14
CA GLU A 62 12.07 -4.30 7.86
C GLU A 62 10.63 -4.05 7.44
N GLY A 63 10.08 -4.91 6.58
CA GLY A 63 8.71 -4.89 6.11
C GLY A 63 7.77 -5.79 6.92
N PRO A 64 6.55 -6.04 6.40
CA PRO A 64 5.98 -5.38 5.21
C PRO A 64 5.67 -3.89 5.45
N PHE A 65 5.65 -3.45 6.71
CA PHE A 65 5.49 -2.05 7.09
C PHE A 65 6.68 -1.54 7.89
N ARG A 66 7.27 -0.43 7.43
CA ARG A 66 8.35 0.27 8.13
C ARG A 66 7.89 1.65 8.57
N THR A 67 8.03 1.97 9.85
CA THR A 67 7.86 3.35 10.32
C THR A 67 9.07 4.20 9.94
N VAL A 68 8.86 5.19 9.08
CA VAL A 68 9.87 6.18 8.70
C VAL A 68 9.64 7.42 9.54
N THR A 69 10.54 7.65 10.48
CA THR A 69 10.54 8.83 11.33
C THR A 69 11.28 9.98 10.63
N PRO A 70 10.79 11.22 10.75
CA PRO A 70 11.53 12.39 10.29
C PRO A 70 12.83 12.57 11.11
N GLN A 71 13.80 13.28 10.54
CA GLN A 71 14.99 13.72 11.29
C GLN A 71 14.54 14.61 12.45
N LYS A 72 15.06 14.34 13.64
CA LYS A 72 14.95 15.19 14.82
C LYS A 72 15.73 16.50 14.60
N LEU A 73 16.90 16.42 13.98
CA LEU A 73 17.70 17.57 13.57
C LEU A 73 17.84 17.55 12.03
N PRO A 74 17.11 18.43 11.31
CA PRO A 74 17.16 18.46 9.85
C PRO A 74 18.59 18.62 9.34
N GLY A 75 18.98 17.76 8.40
CA GLY A 75 20.31 17.76 7.79
C GLY A 75 20.26 17.22 6.35
N PRO A 76 21.44 17.01 5.74
CA PRO A 76 21.52 16.30 4.47
C PRO A 76 20.86 14.91 4.53
N PRO A 77 20.44 14.35 3.38
CA PRO A 77 19.90 13.01 3.31
C PRO A 77 20.83 11.99 3.96
N ASP A 78 20.25 11.08 4.74
CA ASP A 78 20.98 9.99 5.39
C ASP A 78 21.54 9.02 4.32
N GLN A 79 22.76 8.54 4.53
CA GLN A 79 23.40 7.54 3.69
C GLN A 79 23.88 6.38 4.56
N PRO A 80 23.79 5.12 4.09
CA PRO A 80 24.31 4.02 4.88
C PRO A 80 25.84 4.11 4.94
N SER A 81 26.43 3.80 6.09
CA SER A 81 27.89 3.73 6.29
C SER A 81 28.59 2.70 5.40
N THR A 82 27.80 1.80 4.80
CA THR A 82 28.25 0.76 3.87
C THR A 82 28.14 1.18 2.41
N ASN A 83 27.68 2.40 2.10
CA ASN A 83 27.61 2.87 0.72
C ASN A 83 29.02 3.05 0.16
N SER A 84 29.37 2.29 -0.87
CA SER A 84 30.69 2.31 -1.49
C SER A 84 30.81 3.34 -2.61
N ASN A 85 29.74 4.08 -2.95
CA ASN A 85 29.76 5.07 -4.02
C ASN A 85 30.50 6.35 -3.56
N PRO A 86 31.69 6.66 -4.10
CA PRO A 86 32.48 7.83 -3.69
C PRO A 86 31.94 9.15 -4.25
N SER A 87 30.99 9.11 -5.21
CA SER A 87 30.50 10.29 -5.93
C SER A 87 29.23 10.90 -5.31
N LEU A 88 28.90 10.54 -4.07
CA LEU A 88 27.74 11.07 -3.36
C LEU A 88 28.01 12.52 -2.94
N ILE A 89 27.11 13.42 -3.31
CA ILE A 89 27.18 14.84 -2.91
C ILE A 89 27.06 15.00 -1.39
N TRP A 90 26.36 14.06 -0.74
CA TRP A 90 26.21 13.99 0.71
C TRP A 90 26.68 12.62 1.18
N ALA A 91 27.98 12.48 1.43
CA ALA A 91 28.55 11.22 1.94
C ALA A 91 28.05 10.91 3.37
N TYR A 92 28.17 9.64 3.77
CA TYR A 92 27.92 9.24 5.15
C TYR A 92 28.76 10.07 6.13
N SER A 93 28.11 10.59 7.16
CA SER A 93 28.73 11.32 8.28
C SER A 93 28.09 10.85 9.57
N SER A 94 28.88 10.31 10.49
CA SER A 94 28.41 9.84 11.80
C SER A 94 27.93 10.95 12.73
N ALA A 95 28.15 12.23 12.35
CA ALA A 95 27.66 13.39 13.09
C ALA A 95 26.24 13.80 12.68
N ASN A 96 25.71 13.25 11.59
CA ASN A 96 24.37 13.58 11.12
C ASN A 96 23.31 12.84 11.94
N ASP A 97 22.10 13.40 11.96
CA ASP A 97 20.96 12.71 12.54
C ASP A 97 20.46 11.62 11.58
N HIS A 98 20.73 10.37 11.97
CA HIS A 98 20.42 9.19 11.17
C HIS A 98 19.01 8.70 11.48
N ASN A 99 18.10 8.80 10.50
CA ASN A 99 16.73 8.30 10.63
C ASN A 99 16.70 6.79 10.90
N ALA A 100 17.69 6.05 10.40
CA ALA A 100 17.77 4.61 10.58
C ALA A 100 18.01 4.17 12.04
N GLY A 101 18.57 5.05 12.88
CA GLY A 101 18.89 4.72 14.28
C GLY A 101 17.69 4.81 15.22
N PHE A 102 16.75 5.71 14.94
CA PHE A 102 15.54 5.92 15.75
C PHE A 102 14.26 5.32 15.13
N SER A 103 14.31 4.96 13.84
CA SER A 103 13.21 4.32 13.14
C SER A 103 12.97 2.92 13.72
N THR A 104 11.80 2.71 14.32
CA THR A 104 11.30 1.36 14.59
C THR A 104 11.20 0.63 13.25
N LYS A 105 11.78 -0.57 13.19
CA LYS A 105 11.79 -1.39 11.99
C LYS A 105 10.83 -2.54 12.17
N SER A 106 10.02 -2.79 11.14
CA SER A 106 8.89 -3.73 11.18
C SER A 106 7.80 -3.34 12.18
N ALA A 107 6.54 -3.59 11.81
CA ALA A 107 5.38 -3.37 12.67
C ALA A 107 4.62 -4.70 12.84
N THR A 108 4.21 -5.00 14.06
CA THR A 108 3.40 -6.18 14.38
C THR A 108 1.95 -5.84 14.72
N ILE A 109 1.69 -4.59 15.09
CA ILE A 109 0.39 -4.11 15.57
C ILE A 109 0.09 -2.76 14.91
N ILE A 110 -1.05 -2.65 14.23
CA ILE A 110 -1.58 -1.41 13.67
C ILE A 110 -2.97 -1.18 14.28
N LYS A 111 -3.07 -0.17 15.14
CA LYS A 111 -4.35 0.26 15.73
C LYS A 111 -4.99 1.33 14.85
N VAL A 112 -6.25 1.13 14.50
CA VAL A 112 -7.10 2.11 13.83
C VAL A 112 -8.00 2.74 14.88
N GLU A 113 -7.91 4.05 15.07
CA GLU A 113 -8.78 4.76 16.00
C GLU A 113 -10.04 5.32 15.32
N PRO A 114 -11.19 5.42 16.04
CA PRO A 114 -11.37 5.07 17.45
C PRO A 114 -11.42 3.55 17.69
N MET A 115 -11.36 3.14 18.96
CA MET A 115 -11.65 1.77 19.34
C MET A 115 -13.17 1.56 19.39
N PRO A 116 -13.70 0.37 19.04
CA PRO A 116 -15.11 0.08 19.19
C PRO A 116 -15.53 0.22 20.65
N ALA A 117 -16.71 0.80 20.89
CA ALA A 117 -17.19 1.05 22.25
C ALA A 117 -17.28 -0.24 23.08
N GLY A 118 -16.77 -0.21 24.31
CA GLY A 118 -16.77 -1.36 25.22
C GLY A 118 -15.67 -2.40 24.95
N THR A 119 -14.73 -2.13 24.04
CA THR A 119 -13.56 -3.00 23.82
C THR A 119 -12.35 -2.56 24.65
N THR A 120 -11.43 -3.48 24.87
CA THR A 120 -10.14 -3.23 25.51
C THR A 120 -9.04 -3.26 24.47
N ASP A 121 -8.03 -2.43 24.65
CA ASP A 121 -6.86 -2.36 23.79
C ASP A 121 -5.97 -3.61 23.93
N ILE A 122 -5.13 -3.90 22.93
CA ILE A 122 -4.13 -4.96 23.04
C ILE A 122 -3.05 -4.52 24.03
N ASP A 123 -2.67 -5.40 24.96
CA ASP A 123 -1.50 -5.15 25.80
C ASP A 123 -0.22 -5.28 24.95
N VAL A 124 0.26 -4.13 24.48
CA VAL A 124 1.45 -4.03 23.62
C VAL A 124 2.74 -4.45 24.33
N LEU A 125 2.77 -4.52 25.67
CA LEU A 125 3.96 -4.95 26.41
C LEU A 125 4.15 -6.46 26.35
N GLU A 126 3.08 -7.23 26.22
CA GLU A 126 3.12 -8.70 26.24
C GLU A 126 2.81 -9.33 24.87
N ALA A 127 1.88 -8.75 24.09
CA ALA A 127 1.32 -9.41 22.91
C ALA A 127 2.22 -9.36 21.66
N GLY A 128 3.13 -8.39 21.57
CA GLY A 128 3.90 -8.12 20.35
C GLY A 128 4.76 -9.29 19.88
N TRP A 129 5.35 -10.05 20.81
CA TRP A 129 6.31 -11.12 20.52
C TRP A 129 5.70 -12.31 19.77
N ASN A 130 4.49 -12.72 20.16
CA ASN A 130 3.80 -13.84 19.51
C ASN A 130 3.51 -13.56 18.03
N TYR A 131 3.29 -12.29 17.66
CA TYR A 131 3.08 -11.88 16.27
C TYR A 131 4.39 -11.84 15.50
N VAL A 132 5.51 -11.46 16.13
CA VAL A 132 6.84 -11.63 15.54
C VAL A 132 7.11 -13.09 15.23
N ASP A 133 6.95 -13.98 16.21
CA ASP A 133 7.26 -15.42 16.08
C ASP A 133 6.39 -16.12 15.03
N SER A 134 5.12 -15.71 14.93
CA SER A 134 4.20 -16.26 13.94
C SER A 134 4.27 -15.57 12.57
N GLY A 135 5.11 -14.54 12.41
CA GLY A 135 5.19 -13.75 11.17
C GLY A 135 3.88 -13.08 10.80
N LYS A 136 3.09 -12.66 11.81
CA LYS A 136 1.76 -12.08 11.65
C LYS A 136 1.75 -10.61 12.03
N ILE A 137 0.74 -9.93 11.50
CA ILE A 137 0.41 -8.55 11.86
C ILE A 137 -1.04 -8.54 12.31
N VAL A 138 -1.32 -7.78 13.37
CA VAL A 138 -2.69 -7.49 13.79
C VAL A 138 -3.04 -6.08 13.40
N ILE A 139 -4.16 -5.95 12.70
CA ILE A 139 -4.82 -4.68 12.40
C ILE A 139 -6.17 -4.72 13.07
N TYR A 140 -6.46 -3.76 13.95
CA TYR A 140 -7.67 -3.75 14.78
C TYR A 140 -8.10 -2.32 15.09
N GLY A 141 -9.38 -2.14 15.46
CA GLY A 141 -9.98 -0.84 15.68
C GLY A 141 -11.46 -0.83 15.28
N ASP A 142 -12.04 0.36 15.19
CA ASP A 142 -13.39 0.57 14.65
C ASP A 142 -13.37 0.56 13.11
N ILE A 143 -12.98 -0.60 12.58
CA ILE A 143 -12.94 -0.85 11.14
C ILE A 143 -14.32 -1.37 10.75
N ASP A 144 -15.05 -0.63 9.92
CA ASP A 144 -16.25 -1.12 9.26
C ASP A 144 -15.86 -1.81 7.94
N PRO A 145 -15.69 -3.15 7.92
CA PRO A 145 -15.30 -3.86 6.72
C PRO A 145 -16.36 -3.74 5.63
N GLN A 146 -17.65 -3.68 5.99
CA GLN A 146 -18.73 -3.60 5.02
C GLN A 146 -18.69 -2.27 4.27
N GLN A 147 -18.63 -1.15 5.00
CA GLN A 147 -18.58 0.16 4.35
C GLN A 147 -17.32 0.31 3.49
N ASN A 148 -16.16 -0.15 3.98
CA ASN A 148 -14.91 -0.14 3.21
C ASN A 148 -15.02 -0.95 1.89
N ILE A 149 -15.61 -2.15 1.94
CA ILE A 149 -15.88 -2.96 0.73
C ILE A 149 -16.80 -2.21 -0.24
N LEU A 150 -17.88 -1.57 0.26
CA LEU A 150 -18.83 -0.82 -0.56
C LEU A 150 -18.16 0.40 -1.25
N ASP A 151 -17.29 1.12 -0.54
CA ASP A 151 -16.57 2.29 -1.06
C ASP A 151 -15.56 1.88 -2.13
N LYS A 152 -14.84 0.76 -1.92
CA LYS A 152 -13.92 0.21 -2.92
C LYS A 152 -14.63 -0.30 -4.17
N LEU A 153 -15.76 -0.98 -4.03
CA LEU A 153 -16.60 -1.39 -5.17
C LEU A 153 -17.10 -0.17 -5.96
N SER A 154 -17.44 0.92 -5.27
CA SER A 154 -17.88 2.17 -5.89
C SER A 154 -16.71 2.84 -6.63
N SER A 155 -15.55 2.97 -5.98
CA SER A 155 -14.33 3.52 -6.59
C SER A 155 -13.88 2.74 -7.83
N MET A 156 -13.90 1.40 -7.76
CA MET A 156 -13.60 0.53 -8.90
C MET A 156 -14.60 0.73 -10.05
N THR A 157 -15.89 0.89 -9.72
CA THR A 157 -16.93 1.19 -10.71
C THR A 157 -16.66 2.53 -11.39
N ASP A 158 -16.27 3.56 -10.63
CA ASP A 158 -15.97 4.89 -11.15
C ASP A 158 -14.77 4.86 -12.10
N VAL A 159 -13.69 4.14 -11.74
CA VAL A 159 -12.52 3.93 -12.62
C VAL A 159 -12.94 3.32 -13.96
N ILE A 160 -13.79 2.29 -13.96
CA ILE A 160 -14.30 1.67 -15.19
C ILE A 160 -15.20 2.62 -15.99
N GLN A 161 -15.92 3.52 -15.30
CA GLN A 161 -16.80 4.50 -15.94
C GLN A 161 -16.04 5.71 -16.50
N THR A 162 -14.89 6.06 -15.96
CA THR A 162 -14.07 7.17 -16.47
C THR A 162 -13.00 6.73 -17.46
N ALA A 163 -12.68 5.43 -17.50
CA ALA A 163 -11.73 4.86 -18.46
C ALA A 163 -12.19 5.05 -19.92
N ASP A 164 -11.20 5.17 -20.81
CA ASP A 164 -11.41 5.26 -22.25
C ASP A 164 -12.24 4.06 -22.75
N ALA A 165 -13.18 4.31 -23.65
CA ALA A 165 -14.00 3.26 -24.24
C ALA A 165 -13.15 2.25 -25.02
N ASP A 166 -12.03 2.67 -25.60
CA ASP A 166 -11.12 1.83 -26.37
C ASP A 166 -10.22 0.95 -25.49
N ALA A 167 -10.15 1.23 -24.19
CA ALA A 167 -9.51 0.36 -23.20
C ALA A 167 -10.26 -0.96 -22.99
N PHE A 168 -11.48 -1.11 -23.53
CA PHE A 168 -12.31 -2.31 -23.39
C PHE A 168 -12.44 -3.07 -24.71
N LYS A 169 -12.68 -4.39 -24.62
CA LYS A 169 -12.86 -5.25 -25.79
C LYS A 169 -14.00 -4.77 -26.70
N ASN A 170 -15.08 -4.28 -26.09
CA ASN A 170 -16.21 -3.61 -26.72
C ASN A 170 -17.05 -2.88 -25.66
N ARG A 171 -18.01 -2.04 -26.09
CA ARG A 171 -18.92 -1.31 -25.19
C ARG A 171 -19.77 -2.22 -24.29
N GLY A 172 -20.09 -3.43 -24.76
CA GLY A 172 -20.84 -4.42 -23.98
C GLY A 172 -20.05 -4.92 -22.78
N ALA A 173 -18.75 -5.15 -22.94
CA ALA A 173 -17.84 -5.60 -21.89
C ALA A 173 -17.76 -4.59 -20.74
N ARG A 174 -17.57 -3.30 -21.05
CA ARG A 174 -17.57 -2.22 -20.05
C ARG A 174 -18.87 -2.17 -19.26
N ARG A 175 -20.02 -2.23 -19.95
CA ARG A 175 -21.34 -2.20 -19.32
C ARG A 175 -21.59 -3.42 -18.43
N ALA A 176 -21.20 -4.61 -18.89
CA ALA A 176 -21.35 -5.86 -18.15
C ALA A 176 -20.54 -5.80 -16.85
N LEU A 177 -19.27 -5.39 -16.90
CA LEU A 177 -18.41 -5.29 -15.73
C LEU A 177 -18.98 -4.32 -14.67
N VAL A 178 -19.46 -3.14 -15.09
CA VAL A 178 -20.12 -2.19 -14.19
C VAL A 178 -21.37 -2.80 -13.55
N GLN A 179 -22.17 -3.55 -14.32
CA GLN A 179 -23.39 -4.16 -13.80
C GLN A 179 -23.08 -5.28 -12.81
N ASP A 180 -22.05 -6.09 -13.07
CA ASP A 180 -21.61 -7.15 -12.16
C ASP A 180 -21.08 -6.59 -10.84
N LEU A 181 -20.27 -5.52 -10.87
CA LEU A 181 -19.79 -4.84 -9.65
C LEU A 181 -20.94 -4.22 -8.85
N ARG A 182 -21.93 -3.61 -9.51
CA ARG A 182 -23.13 -3.10 -8.85
C ARG A 182 -23.97 -4.21 -8.21
N SER A 183 -24.05 -5.36 -8.87
CA SER A 183 -24.73 -6.53 -8.31
C SER A 183 -24.00 -7.07 -7.08
N VAL A 184 -22.67 -7.13 -7.10
CA VAL A 184 -21.87 -7.49 -5.92
C VAL A 184 -22.12 -6.50 -4.79
N ARG A 185 -22.01 -5.19 -5.07
CA ARG A 185 -22.26 -4.13 -4.08
C ARG A 185 -23.64 -4.28 -3.43
N HIS A 186 -24.67 -4.61 -4.22
CA HIS A 186 -26.02 -4.87 -3.70
C HIS A 186 -26.10 -6.11 -2.80
N LEU A 187 -25.41 -7.19 -3.15
CA LEU A 187 -25.31 -8.39 -2.30
C LEU A 187 -24.64 -8.06 -0.97
N ILE A 188 -23.51 -7.33 -1.00
CA ILE A 188 -22.76 -6.94 0.21
C ILE A 188 -23.59 -6.00 1.09
N ALA A 189 -24.29 -5.02 0.51
CA ALA A 189 -25.16 -4.12 1.25
C ALA A 189 -26.31 -4.83 1.98
N LYS A 190 -26.70 -6.03 1.52
CA LYS A 190 -27.70 -6.90 2.15
C LYS A 190 -27.12 -7.94 3.10
N GLY A 191 -25.80 -7.94 3.33
CA GLY A 191 -25.13 -8.93 4.16
C GLY A 191 -24.93 -10.30 3.49
N HIS A 192 -25.13 -10.41 2.17
CA HIS A 192 -24.90 -11.65 1.42
C HIS A 192 -23.44 -11.79 0.99
N TYR A 193 -22.50 -11.78 1.95
CA TYR A 193 -21.05 -11.72 1.68
C TYR A 193 -20.54 -12.90 0.84
N GLN A 194 -20.93 -14.12 1.19
CA GLN A 194 -20.48 -15.33 0.47
C GLN A 194 -20.95 -15.35 -1.01
N ALA A 195 -22.15 -14.85 -1.29
CA ALA A 195 -22.65 -14.73 -2.65
C ALA A 195 -21.90 -13.64 -3.44
N GLY A 196 -21.59 -12.52 -2.78
CA GLY A 196 -20.77 -11.45 -3.36
C GLY A 196 -19.34 -11.93 -3.68
N LEU A 197 -18.71 -12.64 -2.75
CA LEU A 197 -17.39 -13.24 -2.92
C LEU A 197 -17.38 -14.24 -4.08
N HIS A 198 -18.34 -15.16 -4.13
CA HIS A 198 -18.47 -16.11 -5.25
C HIS A 198 -18.56 -15.40 -6.60
N LYS A 199 -19.35 -14.33 -6.70
CA LYS A 199 -19.49 -13.55 -7.95
C LYS A 199 -18.19 -12.84 -8.33
N LEU A 200 -17.44 -12.29 -7.38
CA LEU A 200 -16.13 -11.70 -7.64
C LEU A 200 -15.14 -12.75 -8.17
N GLU A 201 -15.02 -13.90 -7.50
CA GLU A 201 -14.03 -14.93 -7.84
C GLU A 201 -14.37 -15.70 -9.12
N ARG A 202 -15.65 -16.03 -9.33
CA ARG A 202 -16.06 -16.94 -10.42
C ARG A 202 -16.50 -16.24 -11.68
N GLU A 203 -16.97 -15.00 -11.56
CA GLU A 203 -17.54 -14.26 -12.70
C GLU A 203 -16.65 -13.08 -13.09
N ILE A 204 -16.23 -12.25 -12.14
CA ILE A 204 -15.53 -10.99 -12.43
C ILE A 204 -14.02 -11.23 -12.63
N LEU A 205 -13.34 -11.92 -11.71
CA LEU A 205 -11.90 -12.14 -11.75
C LEU A 205 -11.41 -12.71 -13.10
N PRO A 206 -12.05 -13.75 -13.69
CA PRO A 206 -11.61 -14.31 -14.97
C PRO A 206 -11.75 -13.34 -16.16
N THR A 207 -12.50 -12.25 -16.02
CA THR A 207 -12.61 -11.21 -17.06
C THR A 207 -11.48 -10.18 -17.02
N LEU A 208 -10.72 -10.17 -15.91
CA LEU A 208 -9.61 -9.26 -15.63
C LEU A 208 -8.24 -9.94 -15.68
N GLU A 209 -8.16 -11.26 -15.91
CA GLU A 209 -6.89 -11.99 -15.99
C GLU A 209 -6.46 -12.19 -17.44
N SER A 210 -5.52 -11.37 -17.95
CA SER A 210 -5.07 -11.55 -19.34
C SER A 210 -3.74 -10.94 -19.77
N CYS A 211 -3.25 -9.88 -19.11
CA CYS A 211 -1.91 -9.35 -19.40
C CYS A 211 -0.87 -10.31 -18.82
N SER A 212 -0.70 -11.43 -19.52
CA SER A 212 0.46 -12.30 -19.39
C SER A 212 1.54 -11.80 -20.34
N GLU A 213 2.80 -11.86 -19.91
CA GLU A 213 3.98 -11.61 -20.77
C GLU A 213 4.02 -12.51 -22.02
N THR A 214 3.14 -13.51 -22.10
CA THR A 214 3.10 -14.55 -23.13
C THR A 214 2.10 -14.32 -24.27
N GLY A 215 1.37 -13.20 -24.26
CA GLY A 215 0.53 -12.77 -25.41
C GLY A 215 -0.70 -13.64 -25.70
N LYS A 216 -1.10 -14.55 -24.79
CA LYS A 216 -2.34 -15.33 -24.93
C LYS A 216 -3.43 -14.76 -24.03
N HIS A 217 -4.33 -13.98 -24.63
CA HIS A 217 -5.57 -13.57 -23.97
C HIS A 217 -6.47 -14.80 -23.76
N HIS A 218 -6.91 -15.05 -22.53
CA HIS A 218 -8.09 -15.89 -22.31
C HIS A 218 -9.30 -15.25 -23.01
N GLY A 219 -10.13 -16.04 -23.67
CA GLY A 219 -11.25 -15.55 -24.48
C GLY A 219 -12.27 -14.68 -23.72
N LYS A 220 -12.26 -14.75 -22.38
CA LYS A 220 -13.11 -13.98 -21.46
C LYS A 220 -12.56 -12.62 -21.04
N ASN A 221 -11.34 -12.27 -21.44
CA ASN A 221 -10.78 -10.97 -21.10
C ASN A 221 -11.58 -9.82 -21.73
N TRP A 222 -11.97 -8.85 -20.89
CA TRP A 222 -12.81 -7.72 -21.25
C TRP A 222 -12.04 -6.40 -21.40
N ILE A 223 -10.78 -6.36 -21.01
CA ILE A 223 -9.94 -5.15 -20.97
C ILE A 223 -8.73 -5.30 -21.91
N ARG A 224 -8.50 -4.31 -22.77
CA ARG A 224 -7.37 -4.27 -23.72
C ARG A 224 -6.15 -3.54 -23.16
N ASP A 225 -6.39 -2.55 -22.31
CA ASP A 225 -5.35 -1.73 -21.69
C ASP A 225 -4.75 -2.45 -20.48
N CYS A 226 -3.44 -2.73 -20.51
CA CYS A 226 -2.79 -3.49 -19.46
C CYS A 226 -2.65 -2.71 -18.14
N ASP A 227 -2.46 -1.39 -18.20
CA ASP A 227 -2.31 -0.58 -17.00
C ASP A 227 -3.63 -0.52 -16.23
N LEU A 228 -4.74 -0.28 -16.95
CA LEU A 228 -6.10 -0.36 -16.42
C LEU A 228 -6.43 -1.76 -15.90
N GLN A 229 -6.06 -2.81 -16.64
CA GLN A 229 -6.28 -4.19 -16.20
C GLN A 229 -5.56 -4.47 -14.89
N GLN A 230 -4.29 -4.07 -14.76
CA GLN A 230 -3.50 -4.27 -13.54
C GLN A 230 -4.08 -3.48 -12.36
N GLN A 231 -4.47 -2.21 -12.58
CA GLN A 231 -5.12 -1.38 -11.56
C GLN A 231 -6.41 -2.04 -11.04
N LEU A 232 -7.25 -2.55 -11.95
CA LEU A 232 -8.52 -3.19 -11.58
C LEU A 232 -8.31 -4.55 -10.93
N LEU A 233 -7.32 -5.32 -11.36
CA LEU A 233 -6.97 -6.61 -10.75
C LEU A 233 -6.50 -6.42 -9.30
N TRP A 234 -5.66 -5.42 -9.03
CA TRP A 234 -5.25 -5.08 -7.67
C TRP A 234 -6.43 -4.64 -6.80
N SER A 235 -7.29 -3.76 -7.34
CA SER A 235 -8.50 -3.32 -6.65
C SER A 235 -9.43 -4.50 -6.32
N LEU A 236 -9.58 -5.45 -7.25
CA LEU A 236 -10.40 -6.65 -7.07
C LEU A 236 -9.83 -7.57 -5.99
N HIS A 237 -8.53 -7.86 -6.01
CA HIS A 237 -7.89 -8.68 -4.99
C HIS A 237 -7.99 -8.06 -3.60
N GLU A 238 -7.89 -6.74 -3.49
CA GLU A 238 -8.11 -6.04 -2.22
C GLU A 238 -9.55 -6.23 -1.71
N ILE A 239 -10.55 -6.08 -2.58
CA ILE A 239 -11.96 -6.30 -2.22
C ILE A 239 -12.19 -7.76 -1.79
N ILE A 240 -11.62 -8.73 -2.50
CA ILE A 240 -11.70 -10.15 -2.16
C ILE A 240 -11.05 -10.41 -0.79
N ALA A 241 -9.87 -9.83 -0.53
CA ALA A 241 -9.19 -9.97 0.76
C ALA A 241 -10.05 -9.41 1.91
N LEU A 242 -10.67 -8.25 1.72
CA LEU A 242 -11.58 -7.65 2.71
C LEU A 242 -12.83 -8.50 2.93
N LEU A 243 -13.41 -9.08 1.86
CA LEU A 243 -14.57 -9.96 1.99
C LEU A 243 -14.25 -11.24 2.77
N ASN A 244 -13.05 -11.80 2.60
CA ASN A 244 -12.60 -12.96 3.36
C ASN A 244 -12.42 -12.69 4.87
N ILE A 245 -12.42 -11.43 5.31
CA ILE A 245 -12.42 -11.08 6.74
C ILE A 245 -13.81 -11.23 7.35
N VAL A 246 -14.88 -11.07 6.54
CA VAL A 246 -16.28 -11.04 7.01
C VAL A 246 -17.11 -12.27 6.63
N VAL A 247 -16.57 -13.16 5.78
CA VAL A 247 -17.17 -14.47 5.42
C VAL A 247 -16.66 -15.53 6.36
#